data_AF-A0A2P1JHE2-F1
#
_entry.id   AF-A0A2P1JHE2-F1
#
_cell.length_a   1.000
_cell.length_b   1.000
_cell.length_c   1.000
_cell.angle_alpha   90.00
_cell.angle_beta   90.00
_cell.angle_gamma   90.00
#
_symmetry.space_group_name_H-M   'P 1'
#
loop_
_entity.id
_entity.type
_entity.pdbx_description
1 polymer ?
#
loop_
_entity_poly.entity_id
_entity_poly.type
_entity_poly.pdbx_seq_one_letter_code
_entity_poly.pdbx_strand_id
1 'polypeptide(L)'
;MVIRRVYFIYSFGFLIIRTICVCLFAAEIDCESRNPLDVLTSLPSKIYNIEIERFIVHIAKDPAHLSGGGFFIISRSILLRIAGAIVTYELVLIQMYTIK
;
A
#
# COMPACT_ATOMS: atom_id res chain seq x y z
N MET A 1 23.08 27.92 11.10
CA MET A 1 21.95 27.79 10.15
C MET A 1 21.99 26.46 9.38
N VAL A 2 23.16 26.03 8.89
CA VAL A 2 23.33 24.79 8.09
C VAL A 2 22.99 23.51 8.87
N ILE A 3 23.48 23.35 10.11
CA ILE A 3 23.19 22.16 10.95
C ILE A 3 21.69 21.91 11.10
N ARG A 4 20.89 22.96 11.33
CA ARG A 4 19.43 22.83 11.50
C ARG A 4 18.74 22.36 10.21
N ARG A 5 19.18 22.83 9.04
CA ARG A 5 18.66 22.37 7.75
C ARG A 5 18.99 20.91 7.50
N VAL A 6 20.23 20.51 7.74
CA VAL A 6 20.67 19.11 7.58
C VAL A 6 19.87 18.20 8.50
N TYR A 7 19.68 18.60 9.77
CA TYR A 7 18.90 17.83 10.72
C TYR A 7 17.43 17.69 10.30
N PHE A 8 16.84 18.78 9.78
CA PHE A 8 15.47 18.76 9.28
C PHE A 8 15.31 17.84 8.06
N ILE A 9 16.18 17.97 7.05
CA ILE A 9 16.16 17.10 5.86
C ILE A 9 16.33 15.64 6.27
N TYR A 10 17.27 15.35 7.17
CA TYR A 10 17.55 13.97 7.60
C TYR A 10 16.35 13.38 8.35
N SER A 11 15.80 14.11 9.32
CA SER A 11 14.64 13.65 10.09
C SER A 11 13.40 13.47 9.22
N PHE A 12 13.15 14.41 8.29
CA PHE A 12 12.03 14.34 7.38
C PHE A 12 12.17 13.20 6.38
N GLY A 13 13.35 13.05 5.76
CA GLY A 13 13.66 11.94 4.87
C GLY A 13 13.55 10.58 5.56
N PHE A 14 14.03 10.47 6.81
CA PHE A 14 13.87 9.26 7.62
C PHE A 14 12.40 8.90 7.85
N LEU A 15 11.55 9.89 8.16
CA LEU A 15 10.11 9.67 8.32
C LEU A 15 9.46 9.20 7.01
N ILE A 16 9.82 9.81 5.87
CA ILE A 16 9.31 9.39 4.56
C ILE A 16 9.71 7.95 4.27
N ILE A 17 11.00 7.62 4.38
CA ILE A 17 11.52 6.27 4.11
C ILE A 17 10.83 5.25 5.02
N ARG A 18 10.69 5.55 6.31
CA ARG A 18 9.99 4.66 7.26
C ARG A 18 8.55 4.41 6.82
N THR A 19 7.82 5.47 6.47
CA THR A 19 6.44 5.34 6.00
C THR A 19 6.37 4.53 4.70
N ILE A 20 7.29 4.75 3.76
CA ILE A 20 7.37 3.97 2.52
C ILE A 20 7.63 2.49 2.83
N CYS A 21 8.61 2.18 3.68
CA CYS A 21 8.90 0.81 4.09
C CYS A 21 7.67 0.14 4.72
N VAL A 22 7.01 0.81 5.68
CA VAL A 22 5.79 0.28 6.31
C VAL A 22 4.69 0.03 5.26
N CYS A 23 4.50 0.94 4.30
CA CYS A 23 3.55 0.76 3.22
C CYS A 23 3.92 -0.39 2.27
N LEU A 24 5.22 -0.58 1.98
CA LEU A 24 5.69 -1.67 1.14
C LEU A 24 5.52 -3.03 1.82
N PHE A 25 5.85 -3.13 3.11
CA PHE A 25 5.65 -4.35 3.89
C PHE A 25 4.16 -4.66 4.07
N ALA A 26 3.32 -3.66 4.35
CA ALA A 26 1.87 -3.82 4.38
C ALA A 26 1.34 -4.36 3.04
N ALA A 27 1.80 -3.80 1.93
CA ALA A 27 1.39 -4.27 0.60
C ALA A 27 1.87 -5.68 0.25
N GLU A 28 3.02 -6.14 0.78
CA GLU A 28 3.44 -7.54 0.62
C GLU A 28 2.56 -8.49 1.42
N ILE A 29 2.19 -8.10 2.65
CA ILE A 29 1.27 -8.87 3.48
C ILE A 29 -0.10 -8.98 2.79
N ASP A 30 -0.61 -7.89 2.20
CA ASP A 30 -1.85 -7.89 1.42
C ASP A 30 -1.79 -8.86 0.22
N CYS A 31 -0.63 -8.93 -0.46
CA CYS A 31 -0.43 -9.80 -1.61
C CYS A 31 -0.30 -11.27 -1.18
N GLU A 32 0.45 -11.53 -0.11
CA GLU A 32 0.66 -12.87 0.44
C GLU A 32 -0.63 -13.43 1.07
N SER A 33 -1.46 -12.57 1.66
CA SER A 33 -2.77 -12.94 2.21
C SER A 33 -3.74 -13.46 1.14
N ARG A 34 -3.55 -13.11 -0.15
CA ARG A 34 -4.38 -13.60 -1.27
C ARG A 34 -3.84 -14.90 -1.90
N ASN A 35 -2.56 -15.19 -1.72
CA ASN A 35 -1.88 -16.37 -2.24
C ASN A 35 -2.53 -17.71 -1.82
N PRO A 36 -2.99 -17.93 -0.56
CA PRO A 36 -3.66 -19.17 -0.19
C PRO A 36 -5.02 -19.34 -0.88
N LEU A 37 -5.73 -18.24 -1.18
CA LEU A 37 -7.02 -18.28 -1.88
C LEU A 37 -6.88 -18.79 -3.33
N ASP A 38 -5.82 -18.38 -4.02
CA ASP A 38 -5.51 -18.88 -5.38
C ASP A 38 -5.09 -20.37 -5.35
N VAL A 39 -4.30 -20.77 -4.36
CA VAL A 39 -3.91 -22.19 -4.21
C VAL A 39 -5.13 -23.07 -3.90
N LEU A 40 -6.03 -22.61 -3.03
CA LEU A 40 -7.24 -23.35 -2.65
C LEU A 40 -8.32 -23.41 -3.73
N THR A 41 -8.39 -22.44 -4.66
CA THR A 41 -9.31 -22.49 -5.81
C THR A 41 -8.77 -23.33 -6.97
N SER A 42 -7.47 -23.60 -7.01
CA SER A 42 -6.85 -24.49 -8.01
C SER A 42 -7.04 -25.99 -7.75
N LEU A 43 -7.53 -26.37 -6.56
CA LEU A 43 -7.71 -27.76 -6.16
C LEU A 43 -9.03 -28.36 -6.70
N PRO A 44 -9.04 -29.63 -7.12
CA PRO A 44 -10.22 -30.29 -7.65
C PRO A 44 -11.31 -30.46 -6.57
N SER A 45 -12.57 -30.22 -6.97
CA SER A 45 -13.78 -30.19 -6.12
C SER A 45 -14.05 -31.49 -5.34
N LYS A 46 -13.34 -32.57 -5.66
CA LYS A 46 -13.45 -33.89 -5.00
C LYS A 46 -12.82 -33.95 -3.60
N ILE A 47 -11.95 -32.98 -3.25
CA ILE A 47 -11.21 -32.94 -1.98
C ILE A 47 -11.75 -31.81 -1.07
N TYR A 48 -12.69 -31.01 -1.55
CA TYR A 48 -13.30 -29.93 -0.76
C TYR A 48 -14.10 -30.51 0.40
N ASN A 49 -13.57 -30.30 1.61
CA ASN A 49 -14.26 -30.56 2.86
C ASN A 49 -14.97 -29.26 3.33
N ILE A 50 -16.01 -29.40 4.16
CA ILE A 50 -16.76 -28.26 4.73
C ILE A 50 -15.84 -27.28 5.48
N GLU A 51 -14.77 -27.77 6.10
CA GLU A 51 -13.76 -26.97 6.79
C GLU A 51 -12.91 -26.13 5.82
N ILE A 52 -12.66 -26.63 4.61
CA ILE A 52 -11.92 -25.91 3.57
C ILE A 52 -12.76 -24.76 3.03
N GLU A 53 -14.04 -25.02 2.76
CA GLU A 53 -14.99 -23.99 2.33
C GLU A 53 -15.14 -22.90 3.40
N ARG A 54 -15.21 -23.29 4.68
CA ARG A 54 -15.27 -22.35 5.81
C ARG A 54 -13.99 -21.54 5.95
N PHE A 55 -12.83 -22.15 5.75
CA PHE A 55 -11.52 -21.47 5.80
C PHE A 55 -11.38 -20.44 4.68
N ILE A 56 -11.85 -20.76 3.47
CA ILE A 56 -11.86 -19.83 2.33
C ILE A 56 -12.81 -18.67 2.60
N VAL A 57 -14.02 -18.92 3.11
CA VAL A 57 -14.95 -17.86 3.51
C VAL A 57 -14.34 -16.97 4.60
N HIS A 58 -13.56 -17.53 5.53
CA HIS A 58 -12.90 -16.78 6.58
C HIS A 58 -11.78 -15.88 6.04
N ILE A 59 -10.90 -16.43 5.20
CA ILE A 59 -9.81 -15.67 4.55
C ILE A 59 -10.35 -14.61 3.57
N ALA A 60 -11.42 -14.92 2.83
CA ALA A 60 -12.06 -13.98 1.93
C ALA A 60 -12.74 -12.82 2.67
N LYS A 61 -13.19 -13.06 3.90
CA LYS A 61 -13.89 -12.07 4.73
C LYS A 61 -12.93 -11.19 5.54
N ASP A 62 -11.78 -11.72 5.93
CA ASP A 62 -10.74 -10.99 6.66
C ASP A 62 -9.42 -11.02 5.87
N PRO A 63 -9.40 -10.43 4.67
CA PRO A 63 -8.14 -10.32 3.99
C PRO A 63 -7.30 -9.32 4.81
N ALA A 64 -6.07 -9.71 5.16
CA ALA A 64 -5.20 -8.98 6.08
C ALA A 64 -4.70 -7.70 5.41
N HIS A 65 -5.63 -6.76 5.21
CA HIS A 65 -5.44 -5.52 4.51
C HIS A 65 -5.17 -4.46 5.56
N LEU A 66 -3.98 -3.87 5.55
CA LEU A 66 -3.70 -2.75 6.44
C LEU A 66 -4.50 -1.53 5.94
N SER A 67 -5.68 -1.33 6.51
CA SER A 67 -6.57 -0.20 6.20
C SER A 67 -6.29 0.96 7.14
N GLY A 68 -6.04 2.14 6.59
CA GLY A 68 -5.95 3.39 7.33
C GLY A 68 -7.33 3.86 7.79
N GLY A 69 -7.95 3.14 8.73
CA GLY A 69 -9.24 3.50 9.34
C GLY A 69 -10.44 3.47 8.38
N GLY A 70 -10.38 2.69 7.30
CA GLY A 70 -11.48 2.57 6.31
C GLY A 70 -11.45 3.60 5.18
N PHE A 71 -10.56 4.59 5.24
CA PHE A 71 -10.45 5.61 4.18
C PHE A 71 -9.57 5.14 3.03
N PHE A 72 -8.54 4.33 3.31
CA PHE A 72 -7.55 3.93 2.31
C PHE A 72 -6.95 2.55 2.64
N ILE A 73 -6.82 1.69 1.63
CA ILE A 73 -6.02 0.46 1.74
C ILE A 73 -4.56 0.82 1.48
N ILE A 74 -3.67 0.44 2.41
CA ILE A 74 -2.24 0.73 2.33
C ILE A 74 -1.61 -0.28 1.36
N SER A 75 -1.70 0.01 0.07
CA SER A 75 -1.10 -0.79 -1.00
C SER A 75 -0.05 0.02 -1.76
N ARG A 76 0.89 -0.64 -2.44
CA ARG A 76 1.91 -0.02 -3.32
C ARG A 76 1.31 0.98 -4.31
N SER A 77 0.06 0.76 -4.71
CA SER A 77 -0.71 1.65 -5.60
C SER A 77 -1.00 3.03 -5.00
N ILE A 78 -1.20 3.15 -3.67
CA ILE A 78 -1.54 4.45 -3.07
C ILE A 78 -0.34 5.39 -3.01
N LEU A 79 0.85 4.83 -2.81
CA LEU A 79 2.11 5.57 -2.82
C LEU A 79 2.37 6.16 -4.21
N LEU A 80 2.14 5.37 -5.26
CA LEU A 80 2.21 5.83 -6.65
C LEU A 80 1.16 6.91 -6.96
N ARG A 81 -0.06 6.78 -6.43
CA ARG A 81 -1.11 7.80 -6.58
C ARG A 81 -0.74 9.11 -5.91
N ILE A 82 -0.19 9.06 -4.69
CA ILE A 82 0.29 10.25 -3.98
C ILE A 82 1.44 10.90 -4.74
N ALA A 83 2.42 10.11 -5.20
CA ALA A 83 3.52 10.62 -6.02
C ALA A 83 3.02 11.28 -7.32
N GLY A 84 2.07 10.65 -8.01
CA GLY A 84 1.43 11.21 -9.21
C GLY A 84 0.68 12.51 -8.93
N ALA A 85 -0.03 12.61 -7.80
CA ALA A 85 -0.68 13.85 -7.40
C ALA A 85 0.34 14.96 -7.14
N ILE A 86 1.44 14.68 -6.44
CA ILE A 86 2.53 15.65 -6.20
C ILE A 86 3.10 16.15 -7.54
N VAL A 87 3.45 15.24 -8.46
CA VAL A 87 3.96 15.61 -9.79
C VAL A 87 2.96 16.46 -10.55
N THR A 88 1.67 16.12 -10.49
CA THR A 88 0.61 16.90 -11.15
C THR A 88 0.54 18.31 -10.57
N TYR A 89 0.61 18.47 -9.25
CA TYR A 89 0.62 19.79 -8.62
C TYR A 89 1.84 20.62 -9.00
N GLU A 90 3.03 20.01 -8.99
CA GLU A 90 4.27 20.67 -9.40
C GLU A 90 4.20 21.12 -10.87
N LEU A 91 3.70 20.26 -11.77
CA LEU A 91 3.53 20.59 -13.19
C LEU A 91 2.55 21.75 -13.40
N VAL A 92 1.38 21.71 -12.74
CA VAL A 92 0.38 22.78 -12.82
C VAL A 92 0.96 24.10 -12.29
N LEU A 93 1.73 24.06 -11.19
CA LEU A 93 2.41 25.23 -10.65
C LEU A 93 3.43 25.82 -11.63
N ILE A 94 4.26 24.98 -12.26
CA ILE A 94 5.22 25.40 -13.27
C ILE A 94 4.50 26.04 -14.47
N GLN A 95 3.39 25.45 -14.93
CA GLN A 95 2.58 26.01 -16.00
C GLN A 95 2.02 27.39 -15.61
N MET A 96 1.50 27.56 -14.40
CA MET A 96 1.00 28.85 -13.92
C MET A 96 2.10 29.92 -13.82
N TYR A 97 3.33 29.54 -13.47
CA TYR A 97 4.46 30.45 -13.38
C TYR A 97 4.99 30.86 -14.77
N THR A 98 5.08 29.93 -15.72
CA THR A 98 5.62 30.20 -17.07
C THR A 98 4.65 30.94 -17.99
N ILE A 99 3.35 30.95 -17.67
CA ILE A 99 2.30 31.63 -18.45
C ILE A 99 2.10 33.09 -17.99
N LYS A 100 2.76 33.50 -16.89
CA LYS A 100 2.90 34.91 -16.49
C LYS A 100 4.11 35.55 -17.15
#